data_AF-S4PWK0-F1
#
_entry.id   AF-S4PWK0-F1
#
_cell.length_a   1.000
_cell.length_b   1.000
_cell.length_c   1.000
_cell.angle_alpha   90.00
_cell.angle_beta   90.00
_cell.angle_gamma   90.00
#
_symmetry.space_group_name_H-M   'P 1'
#
loop_
_entity.id
_entity.type
_entity.pdbx_description
1 polymer ?
#
loop_
_entity_poly.entity_id
_entity_poly.type
_entity_poly.pdbx_seq_one_letter_code
_entity_poly.pdbx_strand_id
1 'polypeptide(L)'
;MDGISSYSAFLAAHKPQLVLSGVPEHFWPILCKKLKDQIFDSGTSFQLVKIDYEDIEKEPYDPLWSVIAIRDIDRTDSSNIYLIDHAWTFKANSIRNNLRNVPDLLERMCNLMQITSVTMEEQIDEVTSNIWKYANTYAVGSEELTVEDRVPVWYVMDELGSGVTHSDNPNFRMVPFINIPEQ
;
A
#
# COMPACT_ATOMS: atom_id res chain seq x y z
N MET A 1 9.91 -18.73 25.91
CA MET A 1 9.82 -17.46 26.68
C MET A 1 9.92 -16.24 25.78
N ASP A 2 10.16 -16.40 24.48
CA ASP A 2 10.53 -15.30 23.57
C ASP A 2 9.33 -14.51 23.00
N GLY A 3 8.13 -15.11 22.96
CA GLY A 3 6.93 -14.47 22.41
C GLY A 3 6.37 -13.30 23.26
N ILE A 4 6.49 -13.37 24.59
CA ILE A 4 6.01 -12.32 25.49
C ILE A 4 6.94 -11.09 25.45
N SER A 5 8.25 -11.34 25.33
CA SER A 5 9.25 -10.29 25.19
C SER A 5 9.11 -9.54 23.85
N SER A 6 8.87 -10.27 22.76
CA SER A 6 8.69 -9.70 21.42
C SER A 6 7.42 -8.86 21.31
N TYR A 7 6.28 -9.34 21.82
CA TYR A 7 5.05 -8.53 21.81
C TYR A 7 5.15 -7.26 22.67
N SER A 8 5.86 -7.33 23.80
CA SER A 8 6.07 -6.16 24.67
C SER A 8 6.96 -5.11 23.99
N ALA A 9 8.03 -5.54 23.29
CA ALA A 9 8.87 -4.67 22.49
C ALA A 9 8.08 -4.03 21.34
N PHE A 10 7.27 -4.83 20.63
CA PHE A 10 6.36 -4.34 19.60
C PHE A 10 5.43 -3.23 20.14
N LEU A 11 4.76 -3.45 21.28
CA LEU A 11 3.89 -2.43 21.85
C LEU A 11 4.66 -1.19 22.29
N ALA A 12 5.87 -1.33 22.83
CA ALA A 12 6.69 -0.18 23.20
C ALA A 12 7.01 0.71 21.99
N ALA A 13 7.28 0.13 20.82
CA ALA A 13 7.58 0.86 19.59
C ALA A 13 6.34 1.34 18.83
N HIS A 14 5.27 0.54 18.78
CA HIS A 14 4.15 0.73 17.84
C HIS A 14 2.85 1.23 18.47
N LYS A 15 2.72 1.22 19.81
CA LYS A 15 1.46 1.65 20.46
C LYS A 15 1.01 3.06 20.05
N PRO A 16 1.87 4.08 19.93
CA PRO A 16 1.42 5.41 19.51
C PRO A 16 0.71 5.41 18.15
N GLN A 17 1.30 4.77 17.12
CA GLN A 17 0.69 4.71 15.79
C GLN A 17 -0.57 3.83 15.75
N LEU A 18 -0.62 2.73 16.51
CA LEU A 18 -1.81 1.88 16.60
C LEU A 18 -3.01 2.62 17.18
N VAL A 19 -2.78 3.39 18.25
CA VAL A 19 -3.82 4.19 18.90
C VAL A 19 -4.25 5.36 18.01
N LEU A 20 -3.30 6.11 17.43
CA LEU A 20 -3.60 7.24 16.55
C LEU A 20 -4.37 6.84 15.29
N SER A 21 -4.01 5.70 14.69
CA SER A 21 -4.73 5.12 13.54
C SER A 21 -6.02 4.40 13.95
N GLY A 22 -6.32 4.32 15.26
CA GLY A 22 -7.51 3.69 15.82
C GLY A 22 -7.61 2.21 15.50
N VAL A 23 -6.49 1.49 15.39
CA VAL A 23 -6.47 0.03 15.15
C VAL A 23 -6.98 -0.67 16.41
N PRO A 24 -8.08 -1.46 16.34
CA PRO A 24 -8.61 -2.15 17.52
C PRO A 24 -7.60 -3.10 18.19
N GLU A 25 -7.56 -3.11 19.53
CA GLU A 25 -6.51 -3.80 20.29
C GLU A 25 -6.46 -5.32 20.06
N HIS A 26 -7.60 -5.95 19.75
CA HIS A 26 -7.64 -7.39 19.51
C HIS A 26 -6.86 -7.82 18.26
N PHE A 27 -6.59 -6.90 17.32
CA PHE A 27 -5.76 -7.17 16.14
C PHE A 27 -4.26 -7.09 16.42
N TRP A 28 -3.82 -6.41 17.48
CA TRP A 28 -2.40 -6.09 17.69
C TRP A 28 -1.48 -7.32 17.82
N PRO A 29 -1.87 -8.40 18.53
CA PRO A 29 -1.02 -9.60 18.61
C PRO A 29 -0.80 -10.26 17.25
N ILE A 30 -1.85 -10.31 16.42
CA ILE A 30 -1.77 -10.89 15.07
C ILE A 30 -0.94 -9.99 14.16
N LEU A 31 -1.13 -8.67 14.22
CA LEU A 31 -0.32 -7.72 13.47
C LEU A 31 1.17 -7.85 13.81
N CYS A 32 1.51 -7.92 15.11
CA CYS A 32 2.89 -8.16 15.58
C CYS A 32 3.47 -9.43 14.97
N LYS A 33 2.70 -10.54 15.01
CA LYS A 33 3.11 -11.80 14.39
C LYS A 33 3.33 -11.64 12.88
N LYS A 34 2.37 -11.06 12.15
CA LYS A 34 2.47 -10.90 10.68
C LYS A 34 3.65 -10.03 10.28
N LEU A 35 3.94 -8.96 11.01
CA LEU A 35 5.09 -8.10 10.76
C LEU A 35 6.41 -8.82 11.04
N LYS A 36 6.50 -9.54 12.17
CA LYS A 36 7.70 -10.30 12.53
C LYS A 36 8.02 -11.41 11.56
N ASP A 37 7.00 -12.19 11.20
CA ASP A 37 7.12 -13.38 10.37
C ASP A 37 6.98 -13.07 8.87
N GLN A 38 6.81 -11.79 8.50
CA GLN A 38 6.58 -11.32 7.13
C GLN A 38 5.43 -12.07 6.42
N ILE A 39 4.29 -12.20 7.10
CA ILE A 39 3.12 -12.92 6.60
C ILE A 39 2.22 -11.96 5.81
N PHE A 40 2.25 -12.12 4.49
CA PHE A 40 1.36 -11.43 3.54
C PHE A 40 0.29 -12.40 3.04
N ASP A 41 -0.84 -12.45 3.75
CA ASP A 41 -1.90 -13.45 3.55
C ASP A 41 -3.21 -12.88 2.99
N SER A 42 -3.20 -11.62 2.53
CA SER A 42 -4.36 -10.96 1.94
C SER A 42 -4.97 -11.76 0.78
N GLY A 43 -4.15 -12.42 -0.04
CA GLY A 43 -4.60 -13.27 -1.16
C GLY A 43 -5.41 -14.51 -0.75
N THR A 44 -5.46 -14.86 0.54
CA THR A 44 -6.35 -15.93 1.04
C THR A 44 -7.79 -15.46 1.25
N SER A 45 -7.99 -14.14 1.28
CA SER A 45 -9.24 -13.51 1.72
C SER A 45 -9.79 -12.56 0.68
N PHE A 46 -8.93 -12.04 -0.19
CA PHE A 46 -9.26 -11.10 -1.23
C PHE A 46 -8.75 -11.54 -2.59
N GLN A 47 -9.40 -11.01 -3.62
CA GLN A 47 -8.98 -11.11 -5.00
C GLN A 47 -9.02 -9.73 -5.66
N LEU A 48 -8.00 -9.44 -6.46
CA LEU A 48 -7.98 -8.28 -7.34
C LEU A 48 -8.74 -8.63 -8.63
N VAL A 49 -9.72 -7.80 -8.99
CA VAL A 49 -10.49 -7.96 -10.22
C VAL A 49 -10.37 -6.69 -11.07
N LYS A 50 -10.32 -6.87 -12.39
CA LYS A 50 -10.38 -5.76 -13.33
C LYS A 50 -11.83 -5.31 -13.45
N ILE A 51 -12.08 -4.01 -13.34
CA ILE A 51 -13.41 -3.46 -13.52
C ILE A 51 -13.68 -3.38 -15.02
N ASP A 52 -14.84 -3.90 -15.41
CA ASP A 52 -15.34 -3.80 -16.76
C ASP A 52 -16.36 -2.66 -16.87
N TYR A 53 -16.14 -1.79 -17.85
CA TYR A 53 -16.95 -0.60 -18.12
C TYR A 53 -17.74 -0.75 -19.43
N GLU A 54 -17.95 -1.97 -19.95
CA GLU A 54 -18.63 -2.24 -21.25
C GLU A 54 -19.86 -1.35 -21.56
N ASP A 55 -20.68 -1.03 -20.55
CA ASP A 55 -21.93 -0.26 -20.72
C ASP A 55 -21.83 1.23 -20.35
N ILE A 56 -20.67 1.73 -19.89
CA ILE A 56 -20.49 3.10 -19.39
C ILE A 56 -19.14 3.66 -19.86
N GLU A 57 -19.12 4.92 -20.31
CA GLU A 57 -17.84 5.58 -20.60
C GLU A 57 -17.03 5.74 -19.31
N LYS A 58 -15.86 5.12 -19.26
CA LYS A 58 -14.95 5.20 -18.12
C LYS A 58 -14.42 6.63 -17.98
N GLU A 59 -14.65 7.23 -16.82
CA GLU A 59 -14.13 8.56 -16.51
C GLU A 59 -12.61 8.52 -16.19
N PRO A 60 -11.91 9.68 -16.27
CA PRO A 60 -10.46 9.73 -16.05
C PRO A 60 -9.99 9.22 -14.69
N TYR A 61 -10.83 9.36 -13.66
CA TYR A 61 -10.58 8.97 -12.27
C TYR A 61 -11.24 7.65 -11.88
N ASP A 62 -11.97 7.02 -12.80
CA ASP A 62 -12.56 5.72 -12.52
C ASP A 62 -11.47 4.66 -12.33
N PRO A 63 -11.58 3.83 -11.29
CA PRO A 63 -10.57 2.82 -10.97
C PRO A 63 -10.48 1.75 -12.06
N LEU A 64 -9.28 1.23 -12.33
CA LEU A 64 -9.10 0.08 -13.22
C LEU A 64 -9.35 -1.26 -12.50
N TRP A 65 -9.13 -1.27 -11.19
CA TRP A 65 -9.15 -2.47 -10.38
C TRP A 65 -10.06 -2.28 -9.17
N SER A 66 -10.63 -3.38 -8.70
CA SER A 66 -11.33 -3.47 -7.43
C SER A 66 -10.83 -4.67 -6.64
N VAL A 67 -10.82 -4.56 -5.32
CA VAL A 67 -10.56 -5.67 -4.41
C VAL A 67 -11.87 -6.20 -3.89
N ILE A 68 -12.11 -7.50 -4.09
CA ILE A 68 -13.29 -8.20 -3.58
C ILE A 68 -12.90 -9.22 -2.53
N ALA A 69 -13.75 -9.42 -1.52
CA ALA A 69 -13.61 -10.52 -0.58
C ALA A 69 -14.07 -11.83 -1.23
N ILE A 70 -13.29 -12.89 -1.10
CA ILE A 70 -13.60 -14.24 -1.63
C ILE A 70 -14.09 -15.22 -0.55
N ARG A 71 -14.20 -14.73 0.68
CA ARG A 71 -14.76 -15.42 1.84
C ARG A 71 -15.42 -14.43 2.77
N ASP A 72 -16.23 -14.93 3.69
CA ASP A 72 -16.78 -14.11 4.77
C ASP A 72 -15.68 -13.60 5.69
N ILE A 73 -15.80 -12.33 6.10
CA ILE A 73 -14.85 -11.66 6.98
C ILE A 73 -15.59 -11.11 8.19
N ASP A 74 -15.23 -11.63 9.37
CA ASP A 74 -15.77 -11.18 10.65
C ASP A 74 -14.81 -10.16 11.29
N ARG A 75 -15.32 -8.98 11.60
CA ARG A 75 -14.57 -7.90 12.28
C ARG A 75 -14.13 -8.26 13.70
N THR A 76 -14.75 -9.27 14.31
CA THR A 76 -14.42 -9.73 15.67
C THR A 76 -13.28 -10.74 15.68
N ASP A 77 -13.00 -11.38 14.54
CA ASP A 77 -11.87 -12.28 14.38
C ASP A 77 -10.58 -11.49 14.13
N SER A 78 -9.63 -11.63 15.06
CA SER A 78 -8.35 -10.92 15.04
C SER A 78 -7.43 -11.33 13.89
N SER A 79 -7.70 -12.43 13.20
CA SER A 79 -6.95 -12.85 12.01
C SER A 79 -7.18 -11.92 10.81
N ASN A 80 -8.31 -11.21 10.78
CA ASN A 80 -8.75 -10.33 9.70
C ASN A 80 -8.10 -8.93 9.74
N ILE A 81 -6.78 -8.88 9.96
CA ILE A 81 -5.92 -7.72 9.73
C ILE A 81 -4.84 -8.11 8.73
N TYR A 82 -4.61 -7.30 7.69
CA TYR A 82 -3.79 -7.70 6.55
C TYR A 82 -2.66 -6.71 6.31
N LEU A 83 -1.50 -7.23 5.93
CA LEU A 83 -0.37 -6.42 5.47
C LEU A 83 -0.48 -6.21 3.97
N ILE A 84 -0.25 -4.97 3.55
CA ILE A 84 -0.19 -4.54 2.16
C ILE A 84 1.06 -3.71 2.03
N ASP A 85 1.86 -3.94 0.99
CA ASP A 85 3.15 -3.30 0.84
C ASP A 85 3.12 -2.22 -0.25
N HIS A 86 4.21 -1.46 -0.34
CA HIS A 86 4.45 -0.53 -1.44
C HIS A 86 5.09 -1.28 -2.60
N ALA A 87 4.57 -1.09 -3.81
CA ALA A 87 5.25 -1.53 -5.03
C ALA A 87 6.46 -0.65 -5.36
N TRP A 88 6.37 0.64 -5.03
CA TRP A 88 7.36 1.62 -5.42
C TRP A 88 7.36 2.84 -4.51
N THR A 89 8.53 3.27 -4.03
CA THR A 89 8.74 4.51 -3.28
C THR A 89 9.68 5.43 -4.06
N PHE A 90 9.37 6.73 -4.17
CA PHE A 90 10.11 7.67 -5.02
C PHE A 90 10.01 9.13 -4.59
N LYS A 91 10.90 9.96 -5.15
CA LYS A 91 10.78 11.42 -5.18
C LYS A 91 10.23 11.84 -6.55
N ALA A 92 9.46 12.92 -6.62
CA ALA A 92 8.84 13.34 -7.88
C ALA A 92 9.85 13.55 -9.03
N ASN A 93 11.05 14.06 -8.72
CA ASN A 93 12.12 14.25 -9.71
C ASN A 93 12.86 12.95 -10.10
N SER A 94 12.63 11.83 -9.39
CA SER A 94 13.28 10.55 -9.67
C SER A 94 12.43 9.59 -10.50
N ILE A 95 11.16 9.92 -10.81
CA ILE A 95 10.20 9.04 -11.51
C ILE A 95 10.82 8.42 -12.77
N ARG A 96 11.21 9.26 -13.73
CA ARG A 96 11.77 8.79 -15.01
C ARG A 96 13.07 8.02 -14.84
N ASN A 97 13.92 8.43 -13.90
CA ASN A 97 15.18 7.73 -13.64
C ASN A 97 14.92 6.33 -13.07
N ASN A 98 13.96 6.21 -12.15
CA ASN A 98 13.58 4.92 -11.56
C ASN A 98 13.00 4.00 -12.62
N LEU A 99 12.07 4.48 -13.46
CA LEU A 99 11.44 3.69 -14.51
C LEU A 99 12.45 3.17 -15.55
N ARG A 100 13.57 3.86 -15.77
CA ARG A 100 14.63 3.39 -16.68
C ARG A 100 15.58 2.39 -16.06
N ASN A 101 15.85 2.51 -14.76
CA ASN A 101 17.02 1.87 -14.14
C ASN A 101 16.69 0.86 -13.05
N VAL A 102 15.48 0.91 -12.47
CA VAL A 102 15.03 -0.09 -11.50
C VAL A 102 14.49 -1.29 -12.28
N PRO A 103 15.07 -2.50 -12.10
CA PRO A 103 14.62 -3.71 -12.77
C PRO A 103 13.12 -3.94 -12.57
N ASP A 104 12.43 -4.36 -13.63
CA ASP A 104 11.02 -4.76 -13.67
C ASP A 104 9.99 -3.70 -13.24
N LEU A 105 10.43 -2.53 -12.77
CA LEU A 105 9.54 -1.48 -12.28
C LEU A 105 8.64 -0.95 -13.38
N LEU A 106 9.19 -0.65 -14.56
CA LEU A 106 8.41 -0.15 -15.68
C LEU A 106 7.34 -1.17 -16.10
N GLU A 107 7.73 -2.44 -16.27
CA GLU A 107 6.80 -3.51 -16.61
C GLU A 107 5.69 -3.65 -15.56
N ARG A 108 6.04 -3.65 -14.27
CA ARG A 108 5.07 -3.72 -13.16
C ARG A 108 4.10 -2.54 -13.19
N MET A 109 4.59 -1.31 -13.39
CA MET A 109 3.73 -0.13 -13.46
C MET A 109 2.85 -0.14 -14.71
N CYS A 110 3.35 -0.60 -15.86
CA CYS A 110 2.54 -0.77 -17.06
C CYS A 110 1.43 -1.80 -16.84
N ASN A 111 1.72 -2.93 -16.21
CA ASN A 111 0.71 -3.94 -15.88
C ASN A 111 -0.36 -3.38 -14.92
N LEU A 112 0.06 -2.69 -13.85
CA LEU A 112 -0.86 -2.06 -12.89
C LEU A 112 -1.73 -0.98 -13.56
N MET A 113 -1.16 -0.16 -14.44
CA MET A 113 -1.86 0.96 -15.08
C MET A 113 -2.53 0.58 -16.40
N GLN A 114 -2.42 -0.68 -16.84
CA GLN A 114 -2.90 -1.20 -18.12
C GLN A 114 -2.36 -0.40 -19.33
N ILE A 115 -1.10 0.02 -19.26
CA ILE A 115 -0.40 0.70 -20.35
C ILE A 115 0.04 -0.33 -21.38
N THR A 116 -0.35 -0.12 -22.64
CA THR A 116 -0.12 -1.07 -23.74
C THR A 116 0.83 -0.53 -24.82
N SER A 117 1.39 0.66 -24.59
CA SER A 117 2.38 1.27 -25.48
C SER A 117 3.59 0.38 -25.69
N VAL A 118 4.15 0.46 -26.90
CA VAL A 118 5.15 -0.51 -27.39
C VAL A 118 6.56 -0.07 -27.05
N THR A 119 6.84 1.24 -27.11
CA THR A 119 8.19 1.74 -26.84
C THR A 119 8.37 2.08 -25.36
N MET A 120 9.60 1.88 -24.87
CA MET A 120 9.97 2.19 -23.49
C MET A 120 9.70 3.66 -23.13
N GLU A 121 9.96 4.59 -24.04
CA GLU A 121 9.79 6.02 -23.77
C GLU A 121 8.30 6.42 -23.71
N GLU A 122 7.45 5.88 -24.59
CA GLU A 122 6.00 6.08 -24.52
C GLU A 122 5.43 5.50 -23.21
N GLN A 123 5.86 4.29 -22.83
CA GLN A 123 5.49 3.67 -21.56
C GLN A 123 5.89 4.55 -20.36
N ILE A 124 7.10 5.09 -20.35
CA ILE A 124 7.58 5.98 -19.27
C ILE A 124 6.73 7.24 -19.18
N ASP A 125 6.40 7.86 -20.32
CA ASP A 125 5.60 9.08 -20.34
C ASP A 125 4.16 8.82 -19.87
N GLU A 126 3.56 7.69 -20.26
CA GLU A 126 2.24 7.28 -19.79
C GLU A 126 2.23 6.94 -18.29
N VAL A 127 3.23 6.20 -17.79
CA VAL A 127 3.35 5.91 -16.36
C VAL A 127 3.52 7.22 -15.59
N THR A 128 4.42 8.10 -16.03
CA THR A 128 4.68 9.40 -15.38
C THR A 128 3.42 10.27 -15.32
N SER A 129 2.55 10.17 -16.31
CA SER A 129 1.29 10.92 -16.37
C SER A 129 0.21 10.31 -15.49
N ASN A 130 0.14 8.97 -15.40
CA ASN A 130 -0.92 8.25 -14.67
C ASN A 130 -0.60 7.95 -13.20
N ILE A 131 0.69 7.98 -12.81
CA ILE A 131 1.14 7.59 -11.47
C ILE A 131 0.41 8.31 -10.34
N TRP A 132 0.03 9.57 -10.55
CA TRP A 132 -0.63 10.41 -9.54
C TRP A 132 -2.02 9.91 -9.14
N LYS A 133 -2.65 9.03 -9.93
CA LYS A 133 -3.90 8.34 -9.58
C LYS A 133 -3.69 7.24 -8.53
N TYR A 134 -2.46 6.77 -8.39
CA TYR A 134 -2.06 5.67 -7.49
C TYR A 134 -1.14 6.14 -6.36
N ALA A 135 -0.52 7.30 -6.53
CA ALA A 135 0.49 7.81 -5.62
C ALA A 135 -0.14 8.32 -4.33
N ASN A 136 0.35 7.78 -3.22
CA ASN A 136 0.16 8.31 -1.88
C ASN A 136 1.45 9.01 -1.43
N THR A 137 1.39 9.74 -0.31
CA THR A 137 2.57 10.43 0.20
C THR A 137 2.67 10.37 1.72
N TYR A 138 3.90 10.39 2.22
CA TYR A 138 4.20 10.65 3.62
C TYR A 138 5.39 11.61 3.72
N ALA A 139 5.47 12.30 4.85
CA ALA A 139 6.65 13.06 5.24
C ALA A 139 7.00 12.67 6.67
N VAL A 140 8.27 12.39 6.92
CA VAL A 140 8.77 12.12 8.27
C VAL A 140 9.24 13.44 8.85
N GLY A 141 8.50 13.96 9.82
CA GLY A 141 8.90 15.15 10.55
C GLY A 141 9.83 14.78 11.70
N SER A 142 11.02 15.38 11.74
CA SER A 142 11.85 15.45 12.95
C SER A 142 12.39 16.87 13.13
N GLU A 143 12.67 17.25 14.37
CA GLU A 143 13.25 18.56 14.71
C GLU A 143 14.67 18.73 14.16
N GLU A 144 15.37 17.62 13.88
CA GLU A 144 16.74 17.58 13.38
C GLU A 144 16.83 17.57 11.85
N LEU A 145 15.72 17.33 11.15
CA LEU A 145 15.67 17.24 9.68
C LEU A 145 15.63 18.62 9.03
N THR A 146 16.46 18.80 7.99
CA THR A 146 16.52 20.03 7.20
C THR A 146 15.24 20.22 6.37
N VAL A 147 15.05 21.40 5.77
CA VAL A 147 13.93 21.65 4.86
C VAL A 147 13.95 20.68 3.66
N GLU A 148 15.13 20.28 3.20
CA GLU A 148 15.32 19.33 2.10
C GLU A 148 14.94 17.89 2.49
N ASP A 149 15.08 17.54 3.77
CA ASP A 149 14.69 16.23 4.32
C ASP A 149 13.17 16.14 4.56
N ARG A 150 12.48 17.28 4.62
CA ARG A 150 11.02 17.36 4.76
C ARG A 150 10.28 17.25 3.43
N VAL A 151 10.99 17.03 2.32
CA VAL A 151 10.36 16.82 1.01
C VAL A 151 9.49 15.56 1.05
N PRO A 152 8.22 15.62 0.62
CA PRO A 152 7.33 14.47 0.66
C PRO A 152 7.89 13.30 -0.14
N VAL A 153 7.85 12.13 0.47
CA VAL A 153 8.12 10.87 -0.21
C VAL A 153 6.81 10.35 -0.78
N TRP A 154 6.84 9.91 -2.03
CA TRP A 154 5.69 9.35 -2.71
C TRP A 154 5.82 7.84 -2.80
N TYR A 155 4.69 7.15 -2.82
CA TYR A 155 4.67 5.72 -3.01
C TYR A 155 3.42 5.25 -3.75
N VAL A 156 3.58 4.17 -4.51
CA VAL A 156 2.49 3.40 -5.12
C VAL A 156 2.38 2.10 -4.34
N MET A 157 1.16 1.76 -3.92
CA MET A 157 0.88 0.48 -3.26
C MET A 157 1.11 -0.70 -4.23
N ASP A 158 1.26 -1.90 -3.70
CA ASP A 158 1.13 -3.12 -4.50
C ASP A 158 -0.22 -3.21 -5.22
N GLU A 159 -0.36 -4.22 -6.08
CA GLU A 159 -1.52 -4.42 -6.93
C GLU A 159 -2.81 -4.51 -6.11
N LEU A 160 -2.77 -5.17 -4.96
CA LEU A 160 -3.92 -5.28 -4.07
C LEU A 160 -4.24 -3.92 -3.45
N GLY A 161 -3.26 -3.26 -2.84
CA GLY A 161 -3.44 -1.97 -2.18
C GLY A 161 -3.92 -0.88 -3.14
N SER A 162 -3.42 -0.89 -4.37
CA SER A 162 -3.83 0.02 -5.44
C SER A 162 -5.25 -0.25 -5.96
N GLY A 163 -5.78 -1.46 -5.73
CA GLY A 163 -7.16 -1.81 -6.06
C GLY A 163 -8.18 -1.52 -4.95
N VAL A 164 -7.75 -1.06 -3.77
CA VAL A 164 -8.67 -0.65 -2.71
C VAL A 164 -9.22 0.74 -3.03
N THR A 165 -10.51 0.81 -3.34
CA THR A 165 -11.16 2.04 -3.79
C THR A 165 -11.91 2.76 -2.67
N HIS A 166 -12.24 4.03 -2.92
CA HIS A 166 -13.11 4.81 -2.04
C HIS A 166 -14.55 4.28 -2.06
N SER A 167 -15.24 4.41 -0.93
CA SER A 167 -16.69 4.21 -0.81
C SER A 167 -17.21 5.10 0.32
N ASP A 168 -18.37 5.73 0.11
CA ASP A 168 -19.06 6.51 1.16
C ASP A 168 -19.60 5.61 2.29
N ASN A 169 -19.69 4.30 2.05
CA ASN A 169 -20.08 3.29 3.04
C ASN A 169 -19.01 2.18 3.12
N PRO A 170 -17.81 2.49 3.63
CA PRO A 170 -16.68 1.58 3.59
C PRO A 170 -16.89 0.37 4.50
N ASN A 171 -16.43 -0.79 4.03
CA ASN A 171 -16.44 -2.05 4.77
C ASN A 171 -15.05 -2.48 5.26
N PHE A 172 -13.99 -1.79 4.81
CA PHE A 172 -12.60 -1.95 5.23
C PHE A 172 -11.97 -0.58 5.47
N ARG A 173 -10.89 -0.57 6.26
CA ARG A 173 -10.07 0.61 6.47
C ARG A 173 -8.60 0.25 6.33
N MET A 174 -7.93 0.93 5.41
CA MET A 174 -6.48 0.90 5.28
C MET A 174 -5.89 2.04 6.10
N VAL A 175 -4.80 1.77 6.82
CA VAL A 175 -4.06 2.79 7.58
C VAL A 175 -2.57 2.67 7.29
N PRO A 176 -1.85 3.79 7.15
CA PRO A 176 -0.40 3.74 7.02
C PRO A 176 0.22 3.18 8.30
N PHE A 177 1.27 2.38 8.15
CA PHE A 177 1.97 1.76 9.27
C PHE A 177 3.48 1.84 9.04
N ILE A 178 4.22 2.40 10.01
CA ILE A 178 5.67 2.47 9.96
C ILE A 178 6.21 1.29 10.75
N ASN A 179 6.77 0.31 10.05
CA ASN A 179 7.43 -0.82 10.70
C ASN A 179 8.79 -0.40 11.27
N ILE A 180 9.02 -0.69 12.54
CA ILE A 180 10.25 -0.41 13.27
C ILE A 180 10.77 -1.80 13.66
N PRO A 181 11.74 -2.35 12.91
CA PRO A 181 12.24 -3.69 13.18
C PRO A 181 12.78 -3.80 14.62
N GLU A 182 12.59 -4.97 15.24
CA GLU A 182 13.28 -5.29 16.49
C GLU A 182 14.80 -5.23 16.23
N GLN A 183 15.55 -4.47 17.06
CA GLN A 183 17.01 -4.42 17.04
C GLN A 183 17.63 -5.67 17.65
#